data_AF-A0A9W6N756-F1
#
_entry.id   AF-A0A9W6N756-F1
#
_cell.length_a   1.000
_cell.length_b   1.000
_cell.length_c   1.000
_cell.angle_alpha   90.00
_cell.angle_beta   90.00
_cell.angle_gamma   90.00
#
_symmetry.space_group_name_H-M   'P 1'
#
loop_
_entity.id
_entity.type
_entity.pdbx_description
1 polymer ?
#
loop_
_entity_poly.entity_id
_entity_poly.type
_entity_poly.pdbx_seq_one_letter_code
_entity_poly.pdbx_strand_id
1 'polypeptide(L)'
;MSATRIVRPFAALALLACAASAALAQGAPSAEGPQRAANPEQSAEIDAKYVAACSAKVPKELCGCVVGVANVHINDIAERQVFYDYMMGEVDKAKAQRAMFSPEKSRTFNVALQKADSLLGQECDKFKPKDAAPPK
;
A
#
# COMPACT_ATOMS: atom_id res chain seq x y z
N MET A 1 -51.42 -42.38 6.92
CA MET A 1 -51.24 -43.51 5.96
C MET A 1 -51.37 -42.94 4.56
N SER A 2 -50.32 -43.02 3.75
CA SER A 2 -50.39 -43.00 2.28
C SER A 2 -48.99 -43.27 1.72
N ALA A 3 -48.82 -44.48 1.19
CA ALA A 3 -47.66 -44.89 0.44
C ALA A 3 -48.09 -45.06 -1.02
N THR A 4 -47.41 -44.39 -1.95
CA THR A 4 -47.56 -44.66 -3.37
C THR A 4 -46.17 -44.68 -3.99
N ARG A 5 -45.70 -45.88 -4.36
CA ARG A 5 -44.51 -46.10 -5.20
C ARG A 5 -44.98 -46.23 -6.65
N ILE A 6 -44.41 -45.48 -7.57
CA ILE A 6 -44.50 -45.76 -9.02
C ILE A 6 -43.12 -45.69 -9.67
N VAL A 7 -42.61 -46.89 -9.93
CA VAL A 7 -41.79 -47.47 -11.02
C VAL A 7 -41.20 -46.55 -12.12
N ARG A 8 -39.89 -46.72 -12.39
CA ARG A 8 -39.08 -46.23 -13.54
C ARG A 8 -39.17 -47.23 -14.73
N PRO A 9 -39.03 -46.83 -16.02
CA PRO A 9 -37.68 -46.89 -16.66
C PRO A 9 -37.38 -45.93 -17.87
N PHE A 10 -36.10 -45.55 -17.93
CA PHE A 10 -35.17 -45.39 -19.08
C PHE A 10 -35.38 -44.47 -20.30
N ALA A 11 -34.21 -43.89 -20.67
CA ALA A 11 -33.76 -43.23 -21.90
C ALA A 11 -34.15 -41.74 -22.06
N ALA A 12 -33.27 -40.81 -22.43
CA ALA A 12 -32.00 -40.93 -23.14
C ALA A 12 -30.99 -39.81 -22.78
N LEU A 13 -29.73 -40.15 -23.05
CA LEU A 13 -28.52 -39.33 -23.11
C LEU A 13 -28.77 -37.94 -23.71
N ALA A 14 -28.38 -36.87 -23.00
CA ALA A 14 -28.05 -35.58 -23.61
C ALA A 14 -26.95 -34.91 -22.80
N LEU A 15 -25.73 -35.08 -23.32
CA LEU A 15 -24.62 -34.13 -23.32
C LEU A 15 -24.11 -33.61 -21.97
N LEU A 16 -22.89 -34.04 -21.66
CA LEU A 16 -21.92 -33.25 -20.91
C LEU A 16 -21.98 -31.77 -21.35
N ALA A 17 -22.37 -30.91 -20.42
CA ALA A 17 -21.84 -29.57 -20.33
C ALA A 17 -21.84 -29.21 -18.85
N CYS A 18 -20.69 -29.40 -18.21
CA CYS A 18 -20.35 -28.66 -17.00
C CYS A 18 -20.60 -27.18 -17.29
N ALA A 19 -21.67 -26.62 -16.73
CA ALA A 19 -21.76 -25.18 -16.50
C ALA A 19 -20.82 -24.86 -15.34
N ALA A 20 -19.52 -25.06 -15.58
CA ALA A 20 -18.49 -24.30 -14.90
C ALA A 20 -18.75 -22.86 -15.31
N SER A 21 -19.09 -22.02 -14.31
CA SER A 21 -19.20 -20.58 -14.46
C SER A 21 -18.04 -20.08 -15.31
N ALA A 22 -18.36 -19.66 -16.52
CA ALA A 22 -17.39 -19.11 -17.45
C ALA A 22 -16.80 -17.86 -16.80
N ALA A 23 -15.56 -18.03 -16.35
CA ALA A 23 -14.45 -17.12 -16.57
C ALA A 23 -14.84 -15.64 -16.64
N LEU A 24 -14.60 -14.94 -15.53
CA LEU A 24 -14.24 -13.53 -15.52
C LEU A 24 -13.29 -13.27 -16.69
N ALA A 25 -13.81 -12.59 -17.71
CA ALA A 25 -13.07 -12.18 -18.88
C ALA A 25 -11.82 -11.43 -18.44
N GLN A 26 -10.69 -12.04 -18.76
CA GLN A 26 -9.36 -11.55 -18.54
C GLN A 26 -9.10 -10.32 -19.42
N GLY A 27 -8.42 -9.33 -18.85
CA GLY A 27 -7.46 -8.52 -19.59
C GLY A 27 -8.02 -7.32 -20.34
N ALA A 28 -8.51 -6.31 -19.61
CA ALA A 28 -8.07 -4.97 -19.95
C ALA A 28 -6.69 -4.80 -19.28
N PRO A 29 -5.59 -4.64 -20.01
CA PRO A 29 -4.38 -4.13 -19.39
C PRO A 29 -4.74 -2.74 -18.89
N SER A 30 -4.88 -2.59 -17.57
CA SER A 30 -4.64 -1.29 -16.95
C SER A 30 -3.26 -0.89 -17.44
N ALA A 31 -3.24 0.04 -18.40
CA ALA A 31 -2.03 0.72 -18.78
C ALA A 31 -1.61 1.51 -17.54
N GLU A 32 -0.88 0.84 -16.64
CA GLU A 32 0.02 1.47 -15.72
C GLU A 32 0.94 2.30 -16.61
N GLY A 33 0.61 3.59 -16.74
CA GLY A 33 1.50 4.58 -17.32
C GLY A 33 2.87 4.41 -16.65
N PRO A 34 3.95 4.70 -17.38
CA PRO A 34 5.30 4.29 -17.00
C PRO A 34 5.54 4.58 -15.51
N GLN A 35 5.84 3.52 -14.77
CA GLN A 35 6.29 3.53 -13.38
C GLN A 35 7.45 4.52 -13.31
N ARG A 36 7.15 5.76 -12.94
CA ARG A 36 8.10 6.86 -13.05
C ARG A 36 9.05 6.71 -11.88
N ALA A 37 10.12 5.95 -12.10
CA ALA A 37 11.29 5.97 -11.24
C ALA A 37 11.60 7.44 -10.97
N ALA A 38 11.66 7.83 -9.70
CA ALA A 38 11.75 9.21 -9.30
C ALA A 38 12.88 9.92 -10.07
N ASN A 39 12.56 11.02 -10.77
CA ASN A 39 13.61 11.99 -11.07
C ASN A 39 14.10 12.50 -9.70
N PRO A 40 15.42 12.46 -9.40
CA PRO A 40 15.98 12.98 -8.15
C PRO A 40 15.44 14.36 -7.73
N GLU A 41 15.16 15.23 -8.71
CA GLU A 41 14.59 16.56 -8.46
C GLU A 41 13.17 16.51 -7.85
N GLN A 42 12.34 15.58 -8.30
CA GLN A 42 10.97 15.42 -7.79
C GLN A 42 10.96 14.83 -6.38
N SER A 43 11.89 13.91 -6.08
CA SER A 43 12.09 13.41 -4.71
C SER A 43 12.54 14.54 -3.79
N ALA A 44 13.49 15.37 -4.24
CA ALA A 44 13.99 16.49 -3.45
C ALA A 44 12.90 17.52 -3.13
N GLU A 45 11.98 17.79 -4.07
CA GLU A 45 10.85 18.69 -3.83
C GLU A 45 9.91 18.16 -2.74
N ILE A 46 9.57 16.87 -2.78
CA ILE A 46 8.69 16.23 -1.79
C ILE A 46 9.39 16.16 -0.42
N ASP A 47 10.68 15.83 -0.40
CA ASP A 47 11.50 15.82 0.81
C ASP A 47 11.54 17.22 1.44
N ALA A 48 11.75 18.27 0.65
CA ALA A 48 11.77 19.64 1.14
C ALA A 48 10.42 20.06 1.73
N LYS A 49 9.30 19.71 1.07
CA LYS A 49 7.95 19.94 1.58
C LYS A 49 7.71 19.22 2.91
N TYR A 50 8.12 17.95 3.00
CA TYR A 50 8.04 17.19 4.23
C TYR A 50 8.88 17.82 5.34
N VAL A 51 10.15 18.15 5.10
CA VAL A 51 11.03 18.75 6.11
C VAL A 51 10.48 20.09 6.61
N ALA A 52 9.95 20.93 5.72
CA ALA A 52 9.32 22.19 6.10
C ALA A 52 8.11 21.99 7.02
N ALA A 53 7.24 21.03 6.72
CA ALA A 53 6.07 20.73 7.55
C ALA A 53 6.42 19.99 8.86
N CYS A 54 7.35 19.04 8.80
CA CYS A 54 7.81 18.22 9.92
C CYS A 54 8.56 19.07 10.96
N SER A 55 9.48 19.94 10.51
CA SER A 55 10.30 20.76 11.40
C SER A 55 9.53 21.85 12.16
N ALA A 56 8.26 22.10 11.78
CA ALA A 56 7.35 22.92 12.57
C ALA A 56 6.79 22.19 13.81
N LYS A 57 6.92 20.86 13.89
CA LYS A 57 6.33 20.01 14.94
C LYS A 57 7.37 19.24 15.76
N VAL A 58 8.49 18.84 15.15
CA VAL A 58 9.51 17.99 15.79
C VAL A 58 10.93 18.47 15.42
N PRO A 59 11.99 17.96 16.09
CA PRO A 59 13.37 18.36 15.79
C PRO A 59 13.76 18.12 14.33
N LYS A 60 14.56 19.03 13.75
CA LYS A 60 14.97 18.97 12.34
C LYS A 60 15.77 17.71 12.04
N GLU A 61 16.55 17.23 13.01
CA GLU A 61 17.35 16.02 12.95
C GLU A 61 16.46 14.78 12.76
N LEU A 62 15.31 14.73 13.44
CA LEU A 62 14.32 13.67 13.26
C LEU A 62 13.74 13.71 11.84
N CYS A 63 13.34 14.90 11.37
CA CYS A 63 12.82 15.06 10.01
C CYS A 63 13.85 14.65 8.94
N GLY A 64 15.11 15.06 9.10
CA GLY A 64 16.21 14.68 8.22
C GLY A 64 16.49 13.17 8.23
N CYS A 65 16.43 12.54 9.41
CA CYS A 65 16.58 11.09 9.54
C CYS A 65 15.48 10.33 8.77
N VAL A 66 14.22 10.76 8.88
CA VAL A 66 13.10 10.16 8.15
C VAL A 66 13.29 10.26 6.64
N VAL A 67 13.75 11.41 6.13
CA VAL A 67 14.11 11.58 4.70
C VAL A 67 15.25 10.64 4.31
N GLY A 68 16.26 10.49 5.16
CA GLY A 68 17.35 9.55 4.97
C GLY A 68 16.85 8.11 4.79
N VAL A 69 15.95 7.65 5.65
CA VAL A 69 15.35 6.31 5.54
C VAL A 69 14.51 6.17 4.26
N ALA A 70 13.71 7.18 3.91
CA ALA A 70 12.93 7.17 2.68
C ALA A 70 13.83 7.06 1.43
N ASN A 71 14.98 7.73 1.43
CA ASN A 71 15.96 7.66 0.33
C ASN A 71 16.58 6.28 0.12
N VAL A 72 16.58 5.40 1.11
CA VAL A 72 17.13 4.05 0.98
C VAL A 72 16.08 3.07 0.47
N HIS A 73 14.82 3.22 0.89
CA HIS A 73 13.79 2.18 0.70
C HIS A 73 12.60 2.58 -0.16
N ILE A 74 12.37 3.87 -0.39
CA ILE A 74 11.17 4.37 -1.07
C ILE A 74 11.60 5.22 -2.29
N ASN A 75 11.62 4.54 -3.44
CA ASN A 75 12.14 5.07 -4.71
C ASN A 75 11.06 5.66 -5.63
N ASP A 76 9.78 5.43 -5.31
CA ASP A 76 8.65 5.98 -6.05
C ASP A 76 8.10 7.23 -5.34
N ILE A 77 7.80 8.25 -6.14
CA ILE A 77 7.32 9.57 -5.68
C ILE A 77 5.99 9.46 -4.93
N ALA A 78 5.04 8.66 -5.45
CA ALA A 78 3.73 8.52 -4.84
C ALA A 78 3.83 7.71 -3.53
N GLU A 79 4.65 6.65 -3.53
CA GLU A 79 4.95 5.89 -2.30
C GLU A 79 5.58 6.77 -1.23
N ARG A 80 6.50 7.66 -1.62
CA ARG A 80 7.17 8.61 -0.72
C ARG A 80 6.19 9.61 -0.12
N GLN A 81 5.26 10.13 -0.91
CA GLN A 81 4.19 11.00 -0.41
C GLN A 81 3.31 10.28 0.63
N VAL A 82 2.88 9.04 0.32
CA VAL A 82 2.08 8.23 1.25
C VAL A 82 2.85 7.97 2.55
N PHE A 83 4.14 7.65 2.45
CA PHE A 83 4.99 7.43 3.62
C PHE A 83 5.10 8.69 4.49
N TYR A 84 5.36 9.85 3.91
CA TYR A 84 5.43 11.11 4.67
C TYR A 84 4.08 11.51 5.28
N ASP A 85 2.97 11.25 4.58
CA ASP A 85 1.64 11.46 5.14
C ASP A 85 1.43 10.57 6.38
N TYR A 86 1.86 9.30 6.37
CA TYR A 86 1.86 8.46 7.59
C TYR A 86 2.75 9.04 8.71
N MET A 87 3.97 9.47 8.39
CA MET A 87 4.91 10.02 9.39
C MET A 87 4.41 11.32 10.02
N MET A 88 3.64 12.11 9.28
CA MET A 88 3.03 13.35 9.77
C MET A 88 1.72 13.14 10.54
N GLY A 89 1.24 11.90 10.64
CA GLY A 89 -0.02 11.55 11.30
C GLY A 89 -1.27 11.71 10.41
N GLU A 90 -1.11 11.99 9.12
CA GLU A 90 -2.19 12.15 8.13
C GLU A 90 -2.69 10.79 7.63
N VAL A 91 -3.06 9.91 8.55
CA VAL A 91 -3.29 8.47 8.30
C VAL A 91 -4.40 8.22 7.28
N ASP A 92 -5.51 8.97 7.33
CA ASP A 92 -6.63 8.78 6.40
C ASP A 92 -6.29 9.22 4.98
N LYS A 93 -5.54 10.31 4.85
CA LYS A 93 -5.00 10.78 3.56
C LYS A 93 -4.04 9.76 2.96
N ALA A 94 -3.12 9.23 3.76
CA ALA A 94 -2.19 8.20 3.33
C ALA A 94 -2.90 6.91 2.88
N LYS A 95 -3.93 6.47 3.63
CA LYS A 95 -4.76 5.31 3.26
C LYS A 95 -5.51 5.54 1.95
N ALA A 96 -6.13 6.71 1.76
CA ALA A 96 -6.86 7.04 0.55
C ALA A 96 -5.96 7.04 -0.69
N GLN A 97 -4.76 7.63 -0.59
CA GLN A 97 -3.78 7.61 -1.67
C GLN A 97 -3.25 6.20 -1.96
N ARG A 98 -2.93 5.44 -0.91
CA ARG A 98 -2.48 4.04 -1.04
C ARG A 98 -3.53 3.15 -1.68
N ALA A 99 -4.82 3.39 -1.46
CA ALA A 99 -5.89 2.64 -2.09
C ALA A 99 -5.92 2.79 -3.62
N MET A 100 -5.25 3.81 -4.17
CA MET A 100 -5.09 4.02 -5.61
C MET A 100 -3.94 3.20 -6.22
N PHE A 101 -3.11 2.55 -5.40
CA PHE A 101 -2.01 1.71 -5.90
C PHE A 101 -2.54 0.40 -6.45
N SER A 102 -1.94 -0.08 -7.55
CA SER A 102 -2.17 -1.44 -8.02
C SER A 102 -1.80 -2.46 -6.93
N PRO A 103 -2.32 -3.69 -6.97
CA PRO A 103 -1.97 -4.72 -5.99
C PRO A 103 -0.46 -5.00 -5.91
N GLU A 104 0.22 -4.98 -7.06
CA GLU A 104 1.67 -5.16 -7.13
C GLU A 104 2.42 -3.99 -6.47
N LYS A 105 2.06 -2.75 -6.81
CA LYS A 105 2.65 -1.56 -6.18
C LYS A 105 2.41 -1.54 -4.67
N SER A 106 1.18 -1.87 -4.24
CA SER A 106 0.85 -2.01 -2.82
C SER A 106 1.72 -3.04 -2.10
N ARG A 107 1.99 -4.18 -2.73
CA ARG A 107 2.87 -5.22 -2.15
C ARG A 107 4.31 -4.72 -2.01
N THR A 108 4.85 -4.11 -3.06
CA THR A 108 6.21 -3.53 -3.05
C THR A 108 6.33 -2.45 -1.98
N PHE A 109 5.37 -1.54 -1.92
CA PHE A 109 5.34 -0.48 -0.91
C PHE A 109 5.24 -1.03 0.53
N ASN A 110 4.48 -2.10 0.77
CA ASN A 110 4.41 -2.71 2.11
C ASN A 110 5.76 -3.25 2.57
N VAL A 111 6.53 -3.87 1.66
CA VAL A 111 7.88 -4.34 1.97
C VAL A 111 8.80 -3.16 2.25
N ALA A 112 8.69 -2.07 1.48
CA ALA A 112 9.44 -0.85 1.72
C ALA A 112 9.11 -0.24 3.09
N LEU A 113 7.83 -0.16 3.46
CA LEU A 113 7.37 0.32 4.77
C LEU A 113 7.93 -0.50 5.93
N GLN A 114 7.90 -1.83 5.83
CA GLN A 114 8.45 -2.70 6.89
C GLN A 114 9.95 -2.49 7.10
N LYS A 115 10.70 -2.30 6.01
CA LYS A 115 12.14 -2.01 6.09
C LYS A 115 12.40 -0.60 6.65
N ALA A 116 11.62 0.38 6.21
CA ALA A 116 11.70 1.75 6.69
C ALA A 116 11.39 1.82 8.20
N ASP A 117 10.33 1.17 8.67
CA ASP A 117 9.96 1.14 10.09
C ASP A 117 11.08 0.61 10.99
N SER A 118 11.71 -0.51 10.59
CA SER A 118 12.85 -1.07 11.30
C SER A 118 14.03 -0.09 11.40
N LEU A 119 14.35 0.63 10.31
CA LEU A 119 15.42 1.64 10.30
C LEU A 119 15.04 2.91 11.05
N LEU A 120 13.79 3.34 11.02
CA LEU A 120 13.31 4.46 11.81
C LEU A 120 13.53 4.19 13.31
N GLY A 121 13.15 2.99 13.77
CA GLY A 121 13.35 2.56 15.15
C GLY A 121 14.82 2.49 15.57
N GLN A 122 15.71 2.05 14.65
CA GLN A 122 17.13 1.93 14.93
C GLN A 122 17.87 3.28 14.88
N GLU A 123 17.58 4.10 13.87
CA GLU A 123 18.38 5.28 13.55
C GLU A 123 17.76 6.59 14.00
N CYS A 124 16.43 6.69 13.95
CA CYS A 124 15.72 7.96 14.13
C CYS A 124 15.15 8.14 15.55
N ASP A 125 14.90 7.06 16.28
CA ASP A 125 14.31 7.11 17.63
C ASP A 125 15.15 7.91 18.63
N LYS A 126 16.48 7.94 18.45
CA LYS A 126 17.40 8.77 19.26
C LYS A 126 17.13 10.28 19.18
N PHE A 127 16.44 10.73 18.12
CA PHE A 127 16.07 12.13 17.91
C PHE A 127 14.64 12.46 18.35
N LYS A 128 13.86 11.46 18.80
CA LYS A 128 12.51 11.71 19.32
C LYS A 128 12.59 12.55 20.62
N PRO A 129 11.73 13.58 20.78
CA PRO A 129 11.67 14.34 22.02
C PRO A 129 11.41 13.42 23.22
N LYS A 130 12.22 13.51 24.27
CA LYS A 130 12.12 12.66 25.46
C LYS A 130 10.83 12.90 26.28
N ASP A 131 10.15 14.01 26.03
CA ASP A 131 8.90 14.40 26.70
C ASP A 131 7.65 14.20 25.85
N ALA A 132 7.75 13.47 24.73
CA ALA A 132 6.57 13.02 23.99
C ALA A 132 5.85 11.94 24.82
N ALA A 133 5.07 12.39 25.80
CA ALA A 133 4.25 11.53 26.63
C ALA A 133 3.42 10.58 25.73
N PRO A 134 3.31 9.30 26.09
CA PRO A 134 2.55 8.34 25.30
C PRO A 134 1.09 8.84 25.16
N PRO A 135 0.47 8.65 23.98
CA PRO A 135 -0.94 8.99 23.82
C PRO A 135 -1.76 8.20 24.85
N LYS A 136 -2.58 8.91 25.62
CA LYS A 136 -3.60 8.31 26.50
C LYS A 136 -4.73 7.69 25.69
#